data_AF-A0A139QT70-F1
#
_entry.id   AF-A0A139QT70-F1
#
_cell.length_a   1.000
_cell.length_b   1.000
_cell.length_c   1.000
_cell.angle_alpha   90.00
_cell.angle_beta   90.00
_cell.angle_gamma   90.00
#
_symmetry.space_group_name_H-M   'P 1'
#
loop_
_entity.id
_entity.type
_entity.pdbx_description
1 polymer ?
#
loop_
_entity_poly.entity_id
_entity_poly.type
_entity_poly.pdbx_seq_one_letter_code
_entity_poly.pdbx_strand_id
1 'polypeptide(L)' 'MHIQSDLSEQTICQLAKKHGLQMTPLSRYYRCQNTHSDKDFIVNYANVTSADIDKIINILLQIVP' A
#
# COMPACT_ATOMS: atom_id res chain seq x y z
N MET A 1 5.83 2.73 2.38
CA MET A 1 4.72 2.99 3.32
C MET A 1 4.43 1.70 4.05
N HIS A 2 4.48 1.72 5.38
CA HIS A 2 4.21 0.54 6.19
C HIS A 2 2.73 0.52 6.62
N ILE A 3 2.07 -0.64 6.52
CA ILE A 3 0.69 -0.83 6.98
C ILE A 3 0.67 -1.87 8.11
N GLN A 4 0.17 -1.48 9.28
CA GLN A 4 -0.10 -2.43 10.35
C GLN A 4 -1.50 -3.02 10.17
N SER A 5 -1.59 -4.25 9.69
CA SER A 5 -2.86 -4.94 9.46
C SER A 5 -2.69 -6.44 9.43
N ASP A 6 -3.70 -7.17 9.91
CA ASP A 6 -3.79 -8.63 9.80
C ASP A 6 -4.07 -9.08 8.36
N LEU A 7 -4.50 -8.17 7.47
CA LEU A 7 -4.80 -8.46 6.08
C LEU A 7 -3.53 -8.81 5.29
N SER A 8 -3.59 -9.82 4.43
CA SER A 8 -2.47 -10.16 3.53
C SER A 8 -2.10 -9.00 2.60
N GLU A 9 -0.84 -8.93 2.15
CA GLU A 9 -0.39 -7.88 1.22
C GLU A 9 -1.22 -7.86 -0.08
N GLN A 10 -1.58 -9.06 -0.57
CA GLN A 10 -2.45 -9.20 -1.73
C GLN A 10 -3.83 -8.58 -1.49
N THR A 11 -4.43 -8.83 -0.32
CA THR A 11 -5.74 -8.26 0.05
C THR A 11 -5.66 -6.73 0.11
N ILE A 12 -4.62 -6.18 0.74
CA ILE A 12 -4.38 -4.74 0.82
C ILE A 12 -4.28 -4.13 -0.59
N CYS A 13 -3.48 -4.73 -1.48
CA CYS A 13 -3.36 -4.25 -2.86
C CYS A 13 -4.68 -4.35 -3.65
N GLN A 14 -5.48 -5.39 -3.42
CA GLN A 14 -6.79 -5.54 -4.07
C GLN A 14 -7.78 -4.47 -3.61
N LEU A 15 -7.83 -4.19 -2.30
CA LEU A 15 -8.66 -3.13 -1.75
C LEU A 15 -8.22 -1.76 -2.28
N ALA A 16 -6.94 -1.43 -2.19
CA ALA A 16 -6.40 -0.19 -2.73
C ALA A 16 -6.76 0.00 -4.21
N LYS A 17 -6.62 -1.05 -5.02
CA LYS A 17 -6.99 -1.02 -6.44
C LYS A 17 -8.47 -0.74 -6.68
N LYS A 18 -9.37 -1.28 -5.85
CA LYS A 18 -10.82 -1.01 -5.92
C LYS A 18 -11.13 0.48 -5.72
N HIS A 19 -10.31 1.17 -4.93
CA HIS A 19 -10.43 2.61 -4.68
C HIS A 19 -9.58 3.48 -5.62
N GLY A 20 -8.96 2.90 -6.65
CA GLY A 20 -8.17 3.61 -7.65
C GLY A 20 -6.71 3.88 -7.23
N LEU A 21 -6.24 3.26 -6.15
CA LEU A 21 -4.85 3.38 -5.68
C LEU A 21 -4.04 2.14 -6.08
N GLN A 22 -3.02 2.33 -6.91
CA GLN A 22 -2.12 1.24 -7.27
C GLN A 22 -0.96 1.16 -6.28
N MET A 23 -0.81 -0.01 -5.66
CA MET A 23 0.25 -0.31 -4.70
C MET A 23 0.99 -1.57 -5.11
N THR A 24 2.29 -1.63 -4.83
CA THR A 24 3.10 -2.83 -5.03
C THR A 24 3.77 -3.22 -3.72
N PRO A 25 3.63 -4.47 -3.24
CA PRO A 25 4.34 -4.94 -2.07
C PRO A 25 5.86 -4.86 -2.28
N LEU A 26 6.58 -4.34 -1.29
CA LEU A 26 8.04 -4.23 -1.31
C LEU A 26 8.69 -5.62 -1.37
N SER A 27 8.04 -6.62 -0.78
CA SER A 27 8.40 -8.04 -0.83
C SER A 27 8.57 -8.58 -2.26
N ARG A 28 7.93 -7.97 -3.28
CA ARG A 28 8.12 -8.36 -4.69
C ARG A 28 9.50 -8.02 -5.23
N TYR A 29 10.19 -7.04 -4.66
CA TYR A 29 11.50 -6.57 -5.12
C TYR A 29 12.65 -7.20 -4.33
N TYR A 30 12.40 -7.61 -3.08
CA TYR A 30 13.41 -8.22 -2.22
C TYR A 30 13.10 -9.70 -1.99
N ARG A 31 13.84 -10.58 -2.66
CA ARG A 31 13.65 -12.05 -2.58
C ARG A 31 14.31 -12.73 -1.37
N CYS A 32 14.96 -12.02 -0.44
CA CYS A 32 15.77 -12.69 0.58
C CYS A 32 15.73 -12.07 2.00
N GLN A 33 15.36 -12.94 2.94
CA GLN A 33 15.87 -13.14 4.31
C GLN A 33 15.52 -12.18 5.45
N ASN A 34 14.92 -11.01 5.21
CA ASN A 34 14.46 -10.16 6.31
C ASN A 34 12.94 -10.21 6.46
N THR A 35 12.49 -10.92 7.51
CA THR A 35 11.11 -11.03 8.01
C THR A 35 10.47 -9.70 8.44
N HIS A 36 11.13 -8.57 8.21
CA HIS A 36 10.70 -7.25 8.68
C HIS A 36 10.05 -6.37 7.60
N SER A 37 10.06 -6.81 6.34
CA SER A 37 9.50 -6.05 5.21
C SER A 37 8.06 -6.45 4.84
N ASP A 38 7.46 -7.34 5.64
CA ASP A 38 6.05 -7.66 5.49
C ASP A 38 5.23 -6.38 5.70
N LYS A 39 4.32 -6.09 4.77
CA LYS A 39 3.43 -4.92 4.78
C LYS A 39 4.08 -3.58 4.45
N ASP A 40 5.26 -3.58 3.84
CA ASP A 40 5.77 -2.38 3.18
C ASP A 40 5.29 -2.32 1.74
N PHE A 41 4.82 -1.14 1.33
CA PHE A 41 4.30 -0.92 -0.01
C PHE A 41 4.98 0.28 -0.68
N ILE A 42 5.21 0.11 -1.98
CA ILE A 42 5.58 1.16 -2.91
C ILE A 42 4.31 1.72 -3.54
N VAL A 43 4.17 3.03 -3.49
CA VAL A 43 3.11 3.80 -4.15
C VAL A 43 3.79 4.72 -5.17
N ASN A 44 3.29 4.74 -6.40
CA ASN A 44 3.81 5.64 -7.42
C ASN A 44 3.22 7.04 -7.23
N TYR A 45 4.06 7.99 -6.81
CA TYR A 45 3.66 9.38 -6.59
C TYR A 45 3.96 10.31 -7.78
N ALA A 46 4.53 9.81 -8.89
CA ALA A 46 4.97 10.65 -10.01
C ALA A 46 3.86 11.52 -10.62
N ASN A 47 2.59 11.09 -10.48
CA ASN A 47 1.40 11.79 -10.98
C ASN A 47 0.40 12.15 -9.87
N VAL A 48 0.82 12.16 -8.60
CA VAL A 48 -0.05 12.47 -7.46
C VAL A 48 0.02 13.97 -7.18
N THR A 49 -1.11 14.65 -7.29
CA THR A 49 -1.22 16.06 -6.87
C THR A 49 -1.44 16.15 -5.35
N SER A 50 -1.30 17.34 -4.78
CA SER A 50 -1.60 17.56 -3.35
C SER A 50 -3.05 17.16 -2.99
N ALA A 51 -4.02 17.43 -3.86
CA ALA A 51 -5.42 17.03 -3.65
C ALA A 51 -5.61 15.50 -3.67
N ASP A 52 -4.74 14.78 -4.38
CA ASP A 52 -4.76 13.32 -4.39
C ASP A 52 -4.18 12.72 -3.11
N ILE A 53 -3.34 13.44 -2.37
CA ILE A 53 -2.76 12.96 -1.11
C ILE A 53 -3.86 12.69 -0.07
N ASP A 54 -4.78 13.63 0.13
CA ASP A 54 -5.89 13.47 1.06
C ASP A 54 -6.80 12.30 0.68
N LYS A 55 -7.03 12.13 -0.64
CA LYS A 55 -7.78 11.00 -1.18
C LYS A 55 -7.06 9.67 -0.89
N ILE A 56 -5.73 9.62 -1.08
CA ILE A 56 -4.92 8.44 -0.80
C ILE A 56 -4.96 8.10 0.70
N ILE A 57 -4.79 9.09 1.58
CA ILE A 57 -4.87 8.89 3.04
C ILE A 57 -6.25 8.34 3.42
N ASN A 58 -7.33 8.92 2.90
CA ASN A 58 -8.70 8.44 3.17
C ASN A 58 -8.92 7.00 2.69
N ILE A 59 -8.40 6.63 1.53
CA ILE A 59 -8.46 5.25 1.03
C ILE A 59 -7.70 4.31 1.97
N LEU A 60 -6.53 4.70 2.43
CA LEU A 60 -5.72 3.88 3.33
C LEU A 60 -6.38 3.68 4.70
N LEU A 61 -7.01 4.72 5.25
CA LEU A 61 -7.80 4.64 6.48
C LEU A 61 -9.03 3.72 6.35
N GLN A 62 -9.59 3.54 5.15
CA GLN A 62 -10.67 2.58 4.91
C GLN A 62 -10.18 1.13 4.83
N ILE A 63 -8.90 0.93 4.50
CA ILE A 63 -8.29 -0.40 4.33
C ILE A 63 -7.72 -0.92 5.65
N VAL A 64 -7.25 0.00 6.50
CA VAL A 64 -6.55 -0.29 7.75
C VAL A 64 -7.30 0.43 8.88
N PRO A 65 -8.20 -0.27 9.60
CA PRO A 65 -8.90 0.31 10.75
C PRO A 65 -7.97 0.50 11.96
#